data_AF-A0A2G5U7X8-F1
#
_entry.id   AF-A0A2G5U7X8-F1
#
_cell.length_a   1.000
_cell.length_b   1.000
_cell.length_c   1.000
_cell.angle_alpha   90.00
_cell.angle_beta   90.00
_cell.angle_gamma   90.00
#
_symmetry.space_group_name_H-M   'P 1'
#
loop_
_entity.id
_entity.type
_entity.pdbx_description
1 polymer ?
#
loop_
_entity_poly.entity_id
_entity_poly.type
_entity_poly.pdbx_seq_one_letter_code
_entity_poly.pdbx_strand_id
1 'polypeptide(L)' 'MPGGDLGEWPHIKDIFQKIAAKSNGEPCCDLVGNAGFGHFVKMVRNVIEYGDMHLIDVAYHLLIKLSSSITIK' A
#
# COMPACT_ATOMS: atom_id res chain seq x y z
N MET A 1 1.39 -2.31 -9.59
CA MET A 1 -0.03 -2.04 -9.92
C MET A 1 -0.09 -1.59 -11.38
N PRO A 2 0.21 -2.49 -12.34
CA PRO A 2 0.16 -2.15 -13.76
C PRO A 2 -1.27 -1.81 -14.20
N GLY A 3 -1.41 -0.77 -15.01
CA GLY A 3 -2.62 -0.41 -15.72
C GLY A 3 -2.26 0.19 -17.08
N GLY A 4 -3.21 0.28 -18.00
CA GLY A 4 -2.95 0.78 -19.35
C GLY A 4 -3.78 0.07 -20.40
N ASP A 5 -3.18 -0.23 -21.54
CA ASP A 5 -3.83 -1.08 -22.54
C ASP A 5 -3.84 -2.54 -22.06
N LEU A 6 -5.01 -3.17 -22.11
CA LEU A 6 -5.19 -4.56 -21.71
C LEU A 6 -4.49 -5.53 -22.68
N GLY A 7 -4.34 -5.13 -23.95
CA GLY A 7 -3.65 -5.91 -24.98
C GLY A 7 -2.15 -6.05 -24.72
N GLU A 8 -1.55 -5.12 -23.98
CA GLU A 8 -0.12 -5.11 -23.69
C GLU A 8 0.26 -5.98 -22.48
N TRP A 9 -0.70 -6.30 -21.61
CA TRP A 9 -0.43 -7.07 -20.40
C TRP A 9 0.25 -8.43 -20.66
N PRO A 10 -0.20 -9.27 -21.62
CA PRO A 10 0.45 -10.56 -21.89
C PRO A 10 1.93 -10.44 -22.24
N HIS A 11 2.36 -9.34 -22.85
CA HIS A 11 3.75 -9.13 -23.27
C HIS A 11 4.69 -8.80 -22.11
N ILE A 12 4.18 -8.15 -21.05
CA ILE A 12 4.98 -7.72 -19.89
C ILE A 12 4.73 -8.56 -18.63
N LYS A 13 3.64 -9.34 -18.59
CA LYS A 13 3.17 -10.08 -17.41
C LYS A 13 4.26 -10.94 -16.77
N ASP A 14 4.95 -11.76 -17.56
CA ASP A 14 5.94 -12.71 -17.05
C ASP A 14 7.10 -11.99 -16.33
N ILE A 15 7.64 -10.95 -16.96
CA ILE A 15 8.72 -10.14 -16.38
C ILE A 15 8.24 -9.48 -15.09
N PHE A 16 7.10 -8.78 -15.14
CA PHE A 16 6.57 -8.02 -14.01
C PHE A 16 6.19 -8.91 -12.83
N GLN A 17 5.61 -10.08 -13.07
CA GLN A 17 5.26 -11.02 -12.02
C GLN A 17 6.48 -11.74 -11.45
N LYS A 18 7.50 -12.06 -12.25
CA LYS A 18 8.75 -12.69 -11.77
C LYS A 18 9.54 -11.80 -10.82
N ILE A 19 9.62 -10.50 -11.11
CA ILE A 19 10.40 -9.55 -10.28
C ILE A 19 9.61 -8.98 -9.10
N ALA A 20 8.28 -9.13 -9.08
CA ALA A 20 7.45 -8.65 -7.99
C ALA A 20 7.67 -9.44 -6.69
N ALA A 21 7.48 -8.76 -5.55
CA ALA A 21 7.38 -9.41 -4.25
C ALA A 21 6.30 -10.51 -4.26
N LYS A 22 6.49 -11.55 -3.45
CA LYS A 22 5.56 -12.69 -3.34
C LYS A 22 4.89 -12.73 -1.97
N SER A 23 3.60 -13.06 -1.94
CA SER A 23 2.86 -13.34 -0.72
C SER A 23 2.17 -14.70 -0.89
N ASN A 24 2.47 -15.66 -0.02
CA ASN A 24 1.97 -17.04 -0.12
C ASN A 24 2.19 -17.70 -1.50
N GLY A 25 3.33 -17.40 -2.14
CA GLY A 25 3.67 -17.89 -3.48
C GLY A 25 3.10 -17.05 -4.64
N GLU A 26 2.13 -16.17 -4.39
CA GLU A 26 1.50 -15.34 -5.40
C GLU A 26 2.24 -14.01 -5.62
N PRO A 27 2.42 -13.54 -6.87
CA PRO A 27 2.98 -12.22 -7.13
C PRO A 27 2.08 -11.09 -6.62
N CYS A 28 2.67 -10.11 -5.93
CA CYS A 28 2.03 -8.83 -5.61
C CYS A 28 1.94 -7.90 -6.84
N CYS A 29 1.56 -8.44 -7.98
CA CYS A 29 1.47 -7.74 -9.26
C CYS A 29 0.47 -8.44 -10.18
N ASP A 30 -0.57 -7.72 -10.57
CA ASP A 30 -1.51 -8.13 -11.61
C ASP A 30 -2.08 -6.90 -12.32
N LEU A 31 -2.69 -7.10 -13.48
CA LEU A 31 -3.35 -6.05 -14.24
C LEU A 31 -4.54 -5.48 -13.45
N VAL A 32 -4.44 -4.21 -13.09
CA VAL A 32 -5.42 -3.57 -12.18
C VAL A 32 -6.59 -2.95 -12.95
N GLY A 33 -6.36 -2.46 -14.17
CA GLY A 33 -7.41 -1.85 -14.98
C GLY A 33 -6.87 -1.11 -16.21
N ASN A 34 -7.77 -0.50 -16.97
CA ASN A 34 -7.42 0.22 -18.18
C ASN A 34 -6.76 1.59 -17.89
N ALA A 35 -6.13 2.18 -18.91
CA ALA A 35 -5.63 3.56 -18.87
C ALA A 35 -4.80 3.87 -17.59
N GLY A 36 -5.13 4.95 -16.87
CA GLY A 36 -4.38 5.39 -15.69
C GLY A 36 -4.66 4.63 -14.39
N PHE A 37 -5.43 3.53 -14.41
CA PHE A 37 -5.91 2.89 -13.19
C PHE A 37 -4.79 2.39 -12.28
N GLY A 38 -3.67 1.94 -12.85
CA GLY A 38 -2.48 1.55 -12.09
C GLY A 38 -1.88 2.70 -11.27
N HIS A 39 -1.77 3.89 -11.88
CA HIS A 39 -1.32 5.10 -11.19
C HIS A 39 -2.34 5.59 -10.17
N PHE A 40 -3.63 5.47 -10.48
CA PHE A 40 -4.70 5.81 -9.53
C PHE A 40 -4.62 4.95 -8.27
N VAL A 41 -4.49 3.63 -8.39
CA VAL A 41 -4.35 2.76 -7.21
C VAL A 41 -3.06 3.06 -6.44
N LYS A 42 -1.96 3.42 -7.11
CA LYS A 42 -0.75 3.88 -6.42
C LYS A 42 -0.96 5.21 -5.68
N MET A 43 -1.72 6.15 -6.25
CA MET A 43 -2.09 7.39 -5.59
C MET A 43 -2.92 7.09 -4.33
N VAL A 44 -3.92 6.20 -4.42
CA VAL A 44 -4.72 5.78 -3.24
C VAL A 44 -3.86 5.08 -2.19
N ARG A 45 -2.92 4.20 -2.59
CA ARG A 45 -1.97 3.56 -1.66
C ARG A 45 -1.20 4.61 -0.86
N ASN A 46 -0.73 5.69 -1.52
CA ASN A 46 -0.03 6.75 -0.82
C ASN A 46 -0.96 7.44 0.20
N VAL A 47 -2.23 7.69 -0.13
CA VAL A 47 -3.20 8.22 0.85
C VAL A 47 -3.36 7.30 2.05
N ILE A 48 -3.48 5.99 1.84
CA ILE A 48 -3.56 4.99 2.91
C ILE A 48 -2.31 5.04 3.79
N GLU A 49 -1.12 5.17 3.19
CA GLU A 49 0.16 5.28 3.93
C GLU A 49 0.16 6.47 4.90
N TYR A 50 -0.31 7.64 4.48
CA TYR A 50 -0.44 8.80 5.39
C TYR A 50 -1.48 8.56 6.49
N GLY A 51 -2.59 7.88 6.18
CA GLY A 51 -3.61 7.52 7.16
C GLY A 51 -3.07 6.58 8.25
N ASP A 52 -2.36 5.54 7.85
CA ASP A 52 -1.77 4.55 8.76
C ASP A 52 -0.73 5.20 9.69
N MET A 53 0.13 6.06 9.15
CA MET A 53 1.10 6.81 9.96
C MET A 53 0.41 7.70 11.00
N HIS A 54 -0.67 8.39 10.62
CA HIS A 54 -1.40 9.25 11.55
C HIS A 54 -2.14 8.47 12.63
N LEU A 55 -2.74 7.32 12.28
CA LEU A 55 -3.38 6.44 13.26
C LEU A 55 -2.38 5.95 14.32
N ILE A 56 -1.18 5.55 13.90
CA ILE A 56 -0.11 5.14 14.80
C ILE A 56 0.33 6.31 15.69
N ASP A 57 0.54 7.50 15.12
CA ASP A 57 0.94 8.70 15.87
C ASP A 57 -0.09 9.08 16.95
N VAL A 58 -1.37 9.10 16.61
CA VAL A 58 -2.46 9.41 17.56
C VAL A 58 -2.52 8.38 18.67
N ALA A 59 -2.42 7.08 18.35
CA ALA A 59 -2.42 6.01 19.34
C ALA A 59 -1.21 6.13 20.29
N TYR A 60 -0.02 6.37 19.74
CA TYR A 60 1.21 6.56 20.52
C TYR A 60 1.12 7.79 21.43
N HIS A 61 0.64 8.92 20.92
CA HIS A 61 0.48 10.15 21.70
C HIS A 61 -0.49 9.97 22.88
N LEU A 62 -1.58 9.24 22.67
CA LEU A 62 -2.53 8.92 23.73
C LEU A 62 -1.88 8.06 24.83
N LEU A 63 -1.10 7.04 24.46
CA LEU A 63 -0.39 6.19 25.40
C LEU A 63 0.60 6.98 26.27
N ILE A 64 1.37 7.91 25.66
CA ILE A 64 2.29 8.77 26.41
C ILE A 64 1.55 9.67 27.42
N LYS A 65 0.45 10.31 26.98
CA LYS A 65 -0.34 11.19 27.85
C LYS A 65 -0.93 10.45 29.05
N LEU A 66 -1.43 9.23 28.83
CA LEU A 66 -1.98 8.39 29.89
C LEU A 66 -0.87 7.93 30.85
N SER A 67 0.26 7.47 30.32
CA SER A 67 1.40 7.06 31.16
C SER A 67 1.91 8.20 32.03
N SER A 68 1.95 9.44 31.51
CA SER A 68 2.44 10.61 32.25
C SER A 68 1.47 11.06 33.36
N SER A 69 0.18 10.71 33.25
CA SER A 69 -0.85 11.03 34.25
C SER A 69 -0.92 10.00 35.39
N ILE A 70 -0.34 8.80 35.20
CA ILE A 70 -0.30 7.72 36.19
C ILE A 70 0.94 7.83 37.11
N THR A 71 2.05 8.42 36.66
CA THR A 71 3.31 8.52 37.42
C THR A 71 3.36 9.70 38.41
N ILE A 72 2.27 10.47 38.59
CA ILE A 72 2.18 11.56 39.59
C ILE A 72 1.15 11.21 40.70
N LYS A 73 1.09 9.94 41.09
CA LYS A 73 0.49 9.50 42.35
C LYS A 73 1.46 8.61 43.12
#